data_AF-A0A662VBD5-F1
#
_entry.id   AF-A0A662VBD5-F1
#
_cell.length_a   1.000
_cell.length_b   1.000
_cell.length_c   1.000
_cell.angle_alpha   90.00
_cell.angle_beta   90.00
_cell.angle_gamma   90.00
#
_symmetry.space_group_name_H-M   'P 1'
#
loop_
_entity.id
_entity.type
_entity.pdbx_description
1 polymer ?
#
loop_
_entity_poly.entity_id
_entity_poly.type
_entity_poly.pdbx_seq_one_letter_code
_entity_poly.pdbx_strand_id
1 'polypeptide(L)'
;MNSVTKSVIKALIPVLTLLILIIASTPLASSNYVFYIYGSLKCSSCASLVNFFKNEGLNYYFCSFENMSCASRFSSLIEGYGVPDVTPLTLVIVNDSVVAIVGGDVLNKEFWLGLLNKSYGGKVPIYLFTMGKGFIEGVDPKVLAAKYAPEVVKVGNITETPTNEFKGDLWAVVAVMFGLALSDAVNPCATYIYILLLVASALVAVKRGSKGLIMATGTAFVCAVYVGYYMLGVGLLSVLTYVPTWILSAIAIGFGLWVIITGIFRKSRVVAKGSII
;
A
#
# COMPACT_ATOMS: atom_id res chain seq x y z
N MET A 1 -48.09 -43.49 44.34
CA MET A 1 -47.75 -42.11 43.90
C MET A 1 -48.96 -41.23 44.16
N ASN A 2 -48.87 -40.34 45.16
CA ASN A 2 -50.03 -39.61 45.69
C ASN A 2 -50.56 -38.58 44.67
N SER A 3 -51.85 -38.25 44.76
CA SER A 3 -52.53 -37.27 43.88
C SER A 3 -51.76 -35.95 43.79
N VAL A 4 -51.17 -35.52 44.90
CA VAL A 4 -50.33 -34.32 45.02
C VAL A 4 -49.09 -34.40 44.13
N THR A 5 -48.41 -35.54 44.06
CA THR A 5 -47.19 -35.71 43.26
C THR A 5 -47.47 -35.64 41.76
N LYS A 6 -48.62 -36.14 41.31
CA LYS A 6 -49.04 -36.03 39.89
C LYS A 6 -49.37 -34.60 39.49
N SER A 7 -49.98 -33.81 40.39
CA SER A 7 -50.28 -32.39 40.14
C SER A 7 -49.03 -31.53 40.07
N VAL A 8 -48.04 -31.78 40.93
CA VAL A 8 -46.75 -31.06 40.90
C VAL A 8 -45.99 -31.35 39.61
N ILE A 9 -45.93 -32.61 39.17
CA ILE A 9 -45.25 -32.98 37.92
C ILE A 9 -45.94 -32.37 36.69
N LYS A 10 -47.29 -32.36 36.66
CA LYS A 10 -48.04 -31.71 35.58
C LYS A 10 -47.83 -30.19 35.51
N ALA A 11 -47.59 -29.53 36.64
CA ALA A 11 -47.29 -28.11 36.70
C ALA A 11 -45.81 -27.80 36.36
N LEU A 12 -44.89 -28.73 36.60
CA LEU A 12 -43.46 -28.54 36.32
C LEU A 12 -43.12 -28.60 34.83
N ILE A 13 -43.82 -29.46 34.07
CA ILE A 13 -43.62 -29.64 32.62
C ILE A 13 -43.81 -28.33 31.84
N PRO A 14 -44.94 -27.58 31.97
CA PRO A 14 -45.12 -26.34 31.23
C PRO A 14 -44.12 -25.26 31.62
N VAL A 15 -43.72 -25.20 32.90
CA VAL A 15 -42.70 -24.25 33.39
C VAL A 15 -41.33 -24.56 32.79
N LEU A 16 -40.97 -25.85 32.70
CA LEU A 16 -39.71 -26.27 32.10
C LEU A 16 -39.70 -26.03 30.59
N THR A 17 -40.81 -26.29 29.89
CA THR A 17 -40.91 -25.98 28.45
C THR A 17 -40.89 -24.48 28.18
N LEU A 18 -41.49 -23.67 29.06
CA LEU A 18 -41.44 -22.21 28.95
C LEU A 18 -40.02 -21.69 29.19
N LEU A 19 -39.29 -22.26 30.16
CA LEU A 19 -37.90 -21.91 30.44
C LEU A 19 -36.97 -22.25 29.26
N ILE A 20 -37.18 -23.40 28.61
CA ILE A 20 -36.42 -23.80 27.41
C ILE A 20 -36.71 -22.85 26.23
N LEU A 21 -37.97 -22.46 26.03
CA LEU A 21 -38.33 -21.46 25.01
C LEU A 21 -37.70 -20.10 25.29
N ILE A 22 -37.67 -19.66 26.56
CA ILE A 22 -37.06 -18.37 26.95
C ILE A 22 -35.56 -18.37 26.64
N ILE A 23 -34.84 -19.46 26.95
CA ILE A 23 -33.40 -19.58 26.65
C ILE A 23 -33.16 -19.57 25.13
N ALA A 24 -33.98 -20.28 24.35
CA ALA A 24 -33.88 -20.33 22.89
C ALA A 24 -34.21 -18.99 22.19
N SER A 25 -34.99 -18.13 22.85
CA SER A 25 -35.37 -16.79 22.35
C SER A 25 -34.40 -15.68 22.74
N THR A 26 -33.32 -15.99 23.49
CA THR A 26 -32.27 -14.99 23.70
C THR A 26 -31.61 -14.72 22.35
N PRO A 27 -31.60 -13.47 21.86
CA PRO A 27 -30.85 -13.16 20.65
C PRO A 27 -29.39 -13.47 20.95
N LEU A 28 -28.85 -14.48 20.26
CA LEU A 28 -27.43 -14.75 20.22
C LEU A 28 -26.77 -13.41 19.92
N ALA A 29 -26.04 -12.84 20.87
CA ALA A 29 -25.44 -11.52 20.71
C ALA A 29 -24.64 -11.52 19.40
N SER A 30 -25.18 -10.92 18.34
CA SER A 30 -24.52 -10.91 17.05
C SER A 30 -23.33 -9.97 17.21
N SER A 31 -22.14 -10.52 17.37
CA SER A 31 -20.91 -9.75 17.39
C SER A 31 -20.85 -8.94 16.10
N ASN A 32 -20.82 -7.61 16.24
CA ASN A 32 -20.71 -6.73 15.08
C ASN A 32 -19.26 -6.81 14.62
N TYR A 33 -19.03 -7.38 13.44
CA TYR A 33 -17.70 -7.51 12.86
C TYR A 33 -17.64 -6.89 11.48
N VAL A 34 -16.46 -6.41 11.13
CA VAL A 34 -16.16 -5.88 9.80
C VAL A 34 -14.70 -6.17 9.46
N PHE A 35 -14.46 -6.61 8.23
CA PHE A 35 -13.11 -6.70 7.67
C PHE A 35 -12.78 -5.40 6.96
N TYR A 36 -11.85 -4.63 7.50
CA TYR A 36 -11.45 -3.34 6.95
C TYR A 36 -10.19 -3.51 6.10
N ILE A 37 -10.34 -3.41 4.79
CA ILE A 37 -9.29 -3.73 3.81
C ILE A 37 -8.67 -2.44 3.28
N TYR A 38 -7.35 -2.34 3.39
CA TYR A 38 -6.52 -1.36 2.69
C TYR A 38 -5.99 -1.94 1.38
N GLY A 39 -6.12 -1.18 0.29
CA GLY A 39 -5.55 -1.57 -0.99
C GLY A 39 -5.98 -0.71 -2.16
N SER A 40 -5.76 -1.22 -3.37
CA SER A 40 -6.24 -0.62 -4.62
C SER A 40 -6.84 -1.70 -5.52
N LEU A 41 -7.99 -1.44 -6.15
CA LEU A 41 -8.59 -2.38 -7.10
C LEU A 41 -7.74 -2.60 -8.37
N LYS A 42 -6.69 -1.78 -8.57
CA LYS A 42 -5.67 -1.99 -9.61
C LYS A 42 -4.68 -3.11 -9.27
N CYS A 43 -4.61 -3.55 -8.01
CA CYS A 43 -3.82 -4.69 -7.56
C CYS A 43 -4.63 -5.99 -7.68
N SER A 44 -4.06 -7.01 -8.33
CA SER A 44 -4.73 -8.31 -8.56
C SER A 44 -5.14 -9.00 -7.26
N SER A 45 -4.26 -9.02 -6.25
CA SER A 45 -4.56 -9.63 -4.94
C SER A 45 -5.65 -8.86 -4.17
N CYS A 46 -5.68 -7.52 -4.27
CA CYS A 46 -6.76 -6.74 -3.66
C CYS A 46 -8.11 -7.04 -4.30
N ALA A 47 -8.15 -7.06 -5.64
CA ALA A 47 -9.36 -7.38 -6.39
C ALA A 47 -9.85 -8.81 -6.10
N SER A 48 -8.92 -9.76 -6.03
CA SER A 48 -9.19 -11.16 -5.67
C SER A 48 -9.84 -11.28 -4.29
N LEU A 49 -9.25 -10.64 -3.27
CA LEU A 49 -9.75 -10.68 -1.89
C LEU A 49 -11.13 -10.02 -1.75
N VAL A 50 -11.34 -8.86 -2.38
CA VAL A 50 -12.64 -8.16 -2.36
C VAL A 50 -13.73 -8.99 -3.02
N ASN A 51 -13.43 -9.61 -4.18
CA ASN A 51 -14.37 -10.50 -4.86
C ASN A 51 -14.71 -11.73 -4.01
N PHE A 52 -13.70 -12.30 -3.33
CA PHE A 52 -13.91 -13.40 -2.41
C PHE A 52 -14.84 -13.02 -1.25
N PHE A 53 -14.62 -11.89 -0.58
CA PHE A 53 -15.51 -11.44 0.50
C PHE A 53 -16.93 -11.16 0.02
N LYS A 54 -17.07 -10.56 -1.17
CA LYS A 54 -18.36 -10.33 -1.80
C LYS A 54 -19.10 -11.64 -2.09
N ASN A 55 -18.42 -12.63 -2.66
CA ASN A 55 -19.00 -13.93 -3.01
C ASN A 55 -19.38 -14.75 -1.76
N GLU A 56 -18.56 -14.68 -0.71
CA GLU A 56 -18.80 -15.39 0.55
C GLU A 56 -19.81 -14.71 1.47
N GLY A 57 -20.27 -13.50 1.12
CA GLY A 57 -21.18 -12.69 1.92
C GLY A 57 -20.56 -12.18 3.23
N LEU A 58 -19.24 -11.96 3.26
CA LEU A 58 -18.55 -11.43 4.44
C LEU A 58 -18.74 -9.91 4.53
N ASN A 59 -18.93 -9.39 5.74
CA ASN A 59 -19.03 -7.95 5.95
C ASN A 59 -17.66 -7.28 5.87
N TYR A 60 -17.48 -6.36 4.92
CA TYR A 60 -16.21 -5.68 4.69
C TYR A 60 -16.36 -4.22 4.31
N TYR A 61 -15.31 -3.45 4.58
CA TYR A 61 -15.14 -2.08 4.12
C TYR A 61 -13.82 -1.97 3.34
N PHE A 62 -13.85 -1.37 2.17
CA PHE A 62 -12.65 -1.22 1.32
C PHE A 62 -12.16 0.23 1.31
N CYS A 63 -11.02 0.46 1.94
CA CYS A 63 -10.30 1.74 1.98
C CYS A 63 -9.32 1.81 0.79
N SER A 64 -9.76 2.44 -0.31
CA SER A 64 -8.95 2.59 -1.52
C SER A 64 -7.78 3.56 -1.31
N PHE A 65 -6.59 3.21 -1.79
CA PHE A 65 -5.43 4.11 -1.84
C PHE A 65 -5.61 5.32 -2.77
N GLU A 66 -6.66 5.35 -3.59
CA GLU A 66 -7.07 6.55 -4.32
C GLU A 66 -7.59 7.65 -3.37
N ASN A 67 -8.02 7.27 -2.16
CA ASN A 67 -8.32 8.21 -1.08
C ASN A 67 -7.06 8.47 -0.25
N MET A 68 -6.63 9.74 -0.23
CA MET A 68 -5.41 10.17 0.45
C MET A 68 -5.43 9.86 1.97
N SER A 69 -6.62 9.87 2.61
CA SER A 69 -6.74 9.53 4.03
C SER A 69 -6.55 8.04 4.30
N CYS A 70 -6.96 7.17 3.37
CA CYS A 70 -6.72 5.73 3.45
C CYS A 70 -5.23 5.44 3.30
N ALA A 71 -4.60 6.04 2.29
CA ALA A 71 -3.18 5.86 2.02
C ALA A 71 -2.30 6.34 3.19
N SER A 72 -2.61 7.50 3.78
CA SER A 72 -1.83 8.01 4.91
C SER A 72 -1.96 7.13 6.15
N ARG A 73 -3.18 6.68 6.50
CA ARG A 73 -3.43 5.77 7.63
C ARG A 73 -2.71 4.44 7.45
N PHE A 74 -2.69 3.89 6.23
CA PHE A 74 -1.94 2.69 5.90
C PHE A 74 -0.44 2.86 6.17
N SER A 75 0.17 3.94 5.66
CA SER A 75 1.61 4.25 5.90
C SER A 75 1.90 4.38 7.40
N SER A 76 1.07 5.16 8.12
CA SER A 76 1.23 5.37 9.57
C SER A 76 1.05 4.10 10.40
N LEU A 77 0.26 3.13 9.93
CA LEU A 77 0.09 1.84 10.60
C LEU A 77 1.35 0.98 10.44
N ILE A 78 1.92 0.95 9.23
CA ILE A 78 3.15 0.19 8.92
C ILE A 78 4.34 0.74 9.70
N GLU A 79 4.57 2.05 9.62
CA GLU A 79 5.70 2.71 10.26
C GLU A 79 5.59 2.67 11.79
N GLY A 80 4.39 2.88 12.32
CA GLY A 80 4.17 2.97 13.77
C GLY A 80 4.28 1.63 14.49
N TYR A 81 3.97 0.51 13.83
CA TYR A 81 3.83 -0.79 14.49
C TYR A 81 4.62 -1.93 13.84
N GLY A 82 5.45 -1.65 12.83
CA GLY A 82 6.26 -2.67 12.16
C GLY A 82 5.43 -3.73 11.43
N VAL A 83 4.21 -3.38 11.04
CA VAL A 83 3.33 -4.23 10.23
C VAL A 83 4.00 -4.45 8.87
N PRO A 84 3.95 -5.66 8.28
CA PRO A 84 4.46 -5.87 6.92
C PRO A 84 3.91 -4.86 5.93
N ASP A 85 4.79 -4.27 5.13
CA ASP A 85 4.40 -3.49 3.96
C ASP A 85 3.93 -4.44 2.84
N VAL A 86 2.68 -4.88 2.94
CA VAL A 86 2.05 -5.84 2.04
C VAL A 86 0.63 -5.38 1.75
N THR A 87 0.22 -5.52 0.49
CA THR A 87 -1.08 -5.09 -0.02
C THR A 87 -1.80 -6.29 -0.68
N PRO A 88 -3.06 -6.62 -0.33
CA PRO A 88 -3.93 -5.93 0.61
C PRO A 88 -3.54 -6.17 2.07
N LEU A 89 -3.92 -5.24 2.95
CA LEU A 89 -3.81 -5.38 4.40
C LEU A 89 -5.20 -5.25 5.01
N THR A 90 -5.61 -6.22 5.82
CA THR A 90 -6.96 -6.28 6.39
C THR A 90 -6.90 -6.20 7.90
N LEU A 91 -7.62 -5.24 8.49
CA LEU A 91 -7.91 -5.21 9.93
C LEU A 91 -9.17 -6.01 10.18
N VAL A 92 -9.10 -6.97 11.10
CA VAL A 92 -10.26 -7.70 11.60
C VAL A 92 -10.79 -6.95 12.81
N ILE A 93 -11.97 -6.35 12.68
CA ILE A 93 -12.58 -5.54 13.73
C ILE A 93 -13.81 -6.27 14.25
N VAL A 94 -13.85 -6.48 15.57
CA VAL A 94 -14.99 -7.08 16.29
C VAL A 94 -15.34 -6.18 17.44
N ASN A 95 -16.59 -5.71 17.50
CA ASN A 95 -17.08 -4.80 18.54
C ASN A 95 -16.14 -3.60 18.75
N ASP A 96 -15.86 -2.86 17.67
CA ASP A 96 -15.00 -1.67 17.65
C ASP A 96 -13.54 -1.91 18.09
N SER A 97 -13.06 -3.16 18.10
CA SER A 97 -11.72 -3.52 18.54
C SER A 97 -10.99 -4.32 17.46
N VAL A 98 -9.73 -3.98 17.16
CA VAL A 98 -8.92 -4.77 16.22
C VAL A 98 -8.47 -6.07 16.88
N VAL A 99 -8.95 -7.21 16.39
CA VAL A 99 -8.60 -8.55 16.92
C VAL A 99 -7.47 -9.22 16.15
N ALA A 100 -7.21 -8.82 14.91
CA ALA A 100 -6.11 -9.31 14.09
C ALA A 100 -5.79 -8.36 12.94
N ILE A 101 -4.57 -8.42 12.43
CA ILE A 101 -4.15 -7.77 11.19
C ILE A 101 -3.66 -8.86 10.24
N VAL A 102 -4.13 -8.87 8.99
CA VAL A 102 -3.79 -9.89 7.98
C VAL A 102 -3.31 -9.21 6.71
N GLY A 103 -2.05 -9.44 6.33
CA GLY A 103 -1.51 -9.05 5.03
C GLY A 103 -1.64 -10.16 3.99
N GLY A 104 -2.12 -9.84 2.80
CA GLY A 104 -2.29 -10.77 1.68
C GLY A 104 -3.74 -11.19 1.42
N ASP A 105 -3.95 -11.87 0.30
CA ASP A 105 -5.24 -12.31 -0.23
C ASP A 105 -5.58 -13.75 0.19
N VAL A 106 -5.94 -13.94 1.46
CA VAL A 106 -6.35 -15.26 1.97
C VAL A 106 -7.77 -15.60 1.49
N LEU A 107 -7.88 -16.55 0.56
CA LEU A 107 -9.16 -17.00 -0.02
C LEU A 107 -9.77 -18.19 0.74
N ASN A 108 -9.81 -18.11 2.08
CA ASN A 108 -10.34 -19.18 2.94
C ASN A 108 -11.31 -18.61 3.97
N LYS A 109 -12.59 -18.99 3.89
CA LYS A 109 -13.66 -18.44 4.74
C LYS A 109 -13.47 -18.81 6.21
N GLU A 110 -13.11 -20.05 6.48
CA GLU A 110 -12.94 -20.60 7.83
C GLU A 110 -11.82 -19.87 8.57
N PHE A 111 -10.75 -19.49 7.86
CA PHE A 111 -9.68 -18.68 8.42
C PHE A 111 -10.21 -17.34 8.95
N TRP A 112 -10.94 -16.58 8.13
CA TRP A 112 -11.47 -15.27 8.52
C TRP A 112 -12.47 -15.35 9.67
N LEU A 113 -13.40 -16.32 9.62
CA LEU A 113 -14.36 -16.54 10.69
C LEU A 113 -13.67 -17.01 11.98
N GLY A 114 -12.62 -17.82 11.87
CA GLY A 114 -11.82 -18.27 13.00
C GLY A 114 -11.06 -17.15 13.72
N LEU A 115 -10.84 -16.00 13.07
CA LEU A 115 -10.23 -14.83 13.72
C LEU A 115 -11.22 -14.06 14.60
N LEU A 116 -12.53 -14.14 14.33
CA LEU A 116 -13.55 -13.37 15.04
C LEU A 116 -13.68 -13.75 16.52
N ASN A 117 -13.37 -15.00 16.85
CA ASN A 117 -13.49 -15.53 18.22
C ASN A 117 -12.17 -15.51 19.00
N LYS A 118 -11.09 -15.01 18.40
CA LYS A 118 -9.77 -14.98 19.05
C LYS A 118 -9.58 -13.68 19.82
N SER A 119 -9.08 -13.81 21.04
CA SER A 119 -8.63 -12.70 21.86
C SER A 119 -7.28 -13.04 22.47
N TYR A 120 -6.32 -12.13 22.37
CA TYR A 120 -4.95 -12.31 22.84
C TYR A 120 -4.62 -11.38 24.00
N GLY A 121 -5.59 -11.15 24.90
CA GLY A 121 -5.35 -10.40 26.14
C GLY A 121 -4.85 -8.97 25.91
N GLY A 122 -5.39 -8.29 24.90
CA GLY A 122 -4.97 -6.93 24.51
C GLY A 122 -3.84 -6.86 23.49
N LYS A 123 -3.24 -8.01 23.11
CA LYS A 123 -2.29 -8.08 21.98
C LYS A 123 -3.03 -8.25 20.67
N VAL A 124 -2.51 -7.68 19.60
CA VAL A 124 -3.08 -7.83 18.24
C VAL A 124 -2.14 -8.67 17.38
N PRO A 125 -2.49 -9.93 17.03
CA PRO A 125 -1.67 -10.76 16.15
C PRO A 125 -1.61 -10.19 14.74
N ILE A 126 -0.43 -10.31 14.12
CA ILE A 126 -0.17 -9.98 12.73
C ILE A 126 0.05 -11.29 11.96
N TYR A 127 -0.75 -11.50 10.92
CA TYR A 127 -0.62 -12.59 9.98
C TYR A 127 -0.09 -12.07 8.63
N LEU A 128 0.79 -12.84 8.01
CA LEU A 128 1.14 -12.70 6.61
C LEU A 128 0.63 -13.96 5.90
N PHE A 129 -0.36 -13.79 5.02
CA PHE A 129 -1.24 -14.85 4.55
C PHE A 129 -1.87 -15.59 5.75
N THR A 130 -1.57 -16.88 5.92
CA THR A 130 -2.03 -17.70 7.05
C THR A 130 -0.97 -17.88 8.13
N MET A 131 0.24 -17.35 7.93
CA MET A 131 1.36 -17.51 8.87
C MET A 131 1.36 -16.38 9.90
N GLY A 132 1.42 -16.71 11.18
CA GLY A 132 1.63 -15.71 12.23
C GLY A 132 3.03 -15.13 12.14
N LYS A 133 3.14 -13.81 12.03
CA LYS A 133 4.42 -13.08 11.94
C LYS A 133 4.82 -12.46 13.29
N GLY A 134 3.87 -12.05 14.11
CA GLY A 134 4.15 -11.37 15.38
C GLY A 134 2.90 -10.78 16.03
N PHE A 135 3.10 -9.86 16.97
CA PHE A 135 2.04 -9.18 17.72
C PHE A 135 2.34 -7.70 17.89
N ILE A 136 1.30 -6.87 17.87
CA ILE A 136 1.35 -5.51 18.40
C ILE A 136 1.03 -5.60 19.90
N GLU A 137 1.90 -5.01 20.72
CA GLU A 137 1.77 -4.96 22.17
C GLU A 137 1.75 -3.50 22.66
N GLY A 138 1.18 -3.27 23.84
CA GLY A 138 1.19 -1.96 24.50
C GLY A 138 0.22 -0.92 23.92
N VAL A 139 -0.69 -1.32 23.03
CA VAL A 139 -1.74 -0.44 22.47
C VAL A 139 -3.11 -1.05 22.63
N ASP A 140 -4.07 -0.23 23.06
CA ASP A 140 -5.47 -0.64 23.17
C ASP A 140 -6.06 -0.95 21.77
N PRO A 141 -6.56 -2.18 21.54
CA PRO A 141 -7.20 -2.56 20.29
C PRO A 141 -8.35 -1.65 19.82
N LYS A 142 -9.05 -0.98 20.74
CA LYS A 142 -10.13 -0.04 20.41
C LYS A 142 -9.59 1.28 19.86
N VAL A 143 -8.52 1.78 20.46
CA VAL A 143 -7.84 2.99 19.99
C VAL A 143 -7.24 2.74 18.61
N LEU A 144 -6.70 1.54 18.38
CA LEU A 144 -6.22 1.13 17.06
C LEU A 144 -7.35 1.14 16.01
N ALA A 145 -8.53 0.60 16.35
CA ALA A 145 -9.67 0.59 15.45
C ALA A 145 -10.18 2.00 15.16
N ALA A 146 -10.33 2.86 16.17
CA ALA A 146 -10.79 4.23 16.00
C ALA A 146 -9.83 5.09 15.16
N LYS A 147 -8.51 4.91 15.34
CA LYS A 147 -7.49 5.66 14.60
C LYS A 147 -7.35 5.21 13.14
N TYR A 148 -7.37 3.90 12.90
CA TYR A 148 -7.09 3.32 11.59
C TYR A 148 -8.34 2.83 10.84
N ALA A 149 -9.53 2.86 11.43
CA ALA A 149 -10.78 2.50 10.77
C ALA A 149 -11.99 3.32 11.29
N PRO A 150 -11.92 4.67 11.35
CA PRO A 150 -12.97 5.53 11.88
C PRO A 150 -14.32 5.39 11.16
N GLU A 151 -14.36 5.00 9.89
CA GLU A 151 -15.60 4.89 9.11
C GLU A 151 -16.50 3.77 9.59
N VAL A 152 -15.91 2.75 10.24
CA VAL A 152 -16.64 1.58 10.72
C VAL A 152 -16.78 1.54 12.24
N VAL A 153 -16.01 2.37 12.97
CA VAL A 153 -16.07 2.47 14.43
C VAL A 153 -16.91 3.67 14.84
N LYS A 154 -17.93 3.45 15.67
CA LYS A 154 -18.71 4.55 16.26
C LYS A 154 -17.89 5.17 17.39
N VAL A 155 -17.23 6.29 17.11
CA VAL A 155 -16.40 7.03 18.07
C VAL A 155 -17.25 7.49 19.26
N GLY A 156 -17.11 6.82 20.40
CA GLY A 156 -17.51 7.37 21.70
C GLY A 156 -16.39 8.25 22.24
N ASN A 157 -16.71 9.52 22.56
CA ASN A 157 -15.84 10.59 23.05
C ASN A 157 -14.43 10.15 23.50
N ILE A 158 -13.46 10.32 22.59
CA ILE A 158 -12.05 10.12 22.89
C ILE A 158 -11.46 11.52 23.12
N THR A 159 -11.00 11.78 24.34
CA THR A 159 -10.15 12.92 24.64
C THR A 159 -8.86 12.78 23.84
N GLU A 160 -8.73 13.61 22.81
CA GLU A 160 -7.51 13.81 22.05
C GLU A 160 -6.39 14.31 22.99
N THR A 161 -5.27 13.60 23.03
CA THR A 161 -3.98 14.18 23.39
C THR A 161 -3.14 14.33 22.11
N PRO A 162 -2.59 15.52 21.83
CA PRO A 162 -2.06 15.85 20.52
C PRO A 162 -0.59 15.43 20.33
N THR A 163 -0.16 15.62 19.07
CA THR A 163 1.21 15.72 18.54
C THR A 163 1.96 14.41 18.27
N ASN A 164 1.74 13.87 17.07
CA ASN A 164 2.65 14.17 15.97
C ASN A 164 1.85 14.10 14.66
N GLU A 165 1.42 15.27 14.18
CA GLU A 165 1.07 15.43 12.77
C GLU A 165 2.34 15.11 11.96
N PHE A 166 2.43 13.89 11.41
CA PHE A 166 3.21 13.74 10.19
C PHE A 166 2.39 14.39 9.07
N LYS A 167 2.42 15.72 9.04
CA LYS A 167 2.32 16.44 7.78
C LYS A 167 3.46 15.87 6.96
N GLY A 168 3.17 14.91 6.09
CA GLY A 168 4.02 14.65 4.95
C GLY A 168 4.05 15.97 4.21
N ASP A 169 4.98 16.84 4.60
CA ASP A 169 5.04 18.20 4.13
C ASP A 169 5.15 18.06 2.62
N LEU A 170 4.10 18.44 1.91
CA LEU A 170 4.13 18.58 0.46
C LEU A 170 5.38 19.36 0.07
N TRP A 171 5.76 20.32 0.92
CA TRP A 171 7.02 21.04 0.85
C TRP A 171 8.28 20.19 0.98
N ALA A 172 8.33 19.20 1.89
CA ALA A 172 9.46 18.27 2.00
C ALA A 172 9.56 17.36 0.78
N VAL A 173 8.44 16.84 0.27
CA VAL A 173 8.42 16.04 -0.97
C VAL A 173 8.86 16.88 -2.16
N VAL A 174 8.31 18.09 -2.30
CA VAL A 174 8.70 19.04 -3.35
C VAL A 174 10.18 19.43 -3.22
N ALA A 175 10.68 19.65 -2.01
CA ALA A 175 12.09 19.98 -1.78
C ALA A 175 13.02 18.83 -2.17
N VAL A 176 12.67 17.58 -1.85
CA VAL A 176 13.44 16.40 -2.26
C VAL A 176 13.38 16.21 -3.77
N MET A 177 12.22 16.33 -4.39
CA MET A 177 12.08 16.24 -5.85
C MET A 177 12.85 17.34 -6.57
N PHE A 178 12.82 18.56 -6.05
CA PHE A 178 13.57 19.69 -6.58
C PHE A 178 15.08 19.48 -6.42
N GLY A 179 15.54 18.96 -5.28
CA GLY A 179 16.94 18.62 -5.05
C GLY A 179 17.46 17.54 -6.01
N LEU A 180 16.67 16.48 -6.23
CA LEU A 180 17.00 15.43 -7.19
C LEU A 180 17.02 15.95 -8.64
N ALA A 181 16.04 16.77 -9.02
CA ALA A 181 15.99 17.38 -10.35
C ALA A 181 17.15 18.36 -10.58
N LEU A 182 17.50 19.16 -9.58
CA LEU A 182 18.64 20.08 -9.64
C LEU A 182 19.96 19.30 -9.71
N SER A 183 20.06 18.18 -8.98
CA SER A 183 21.25 17.32 -9.04
C SER A 183 21.46 16.70 -10.42
N ASP A 184 20.39 16.33 -11.13
CA ASP A 184 20.53 15.81 -12.51
C ASP A 184 20.85 16.94 -13.50
N ALA A 185 20.27 18.13 -13.32
CA ALA A 185 20.54 19.30 -14.18
C ALA A 185 21.97 19.83 -14.05
N VAL A 186 22.61 19.71 -12.88
CA VAL A 186 24.01 20.13 -12.64
C VAL A 186 25.01 19.02 -12.99
N ASN A 187 24.55 17.87 -13.50
CA ASN A 187 25.43 16.80 -13.95
C ASN A 187 26.29 17.28 -15.14
N PRO A 188 27.64 17.32 -15.01
CA PRO A 188 28.52 17.84 -16.06
C PRO A 188 28.39 17.06 -17.38
N CYS A 189 27.95 15.79 -17.32
CA CYS A 189 27.67 14.99 -18.50
C CYS A 189 26.42 15.49 -19.26
N ALA A 190 25.33 15.76 -18.52
CA ALA A 190 24.06 16.22 -19.11
C ALA A 190 24.23 17.61 -19.72
N THR A 191 24.88 18.54 -19.00
CA THR A 191 25.16 19.89 -19.48
C THR A 191 25.99 19.88 -20.76
N TYR A 192 27.02 19.03 -20.83
CA TYR A 192 27.86 18.91 -22.04
C TYR A 192 27.06 18.40 -23.25
N ILE A 193 26.27 17.33 -23.06
CA ILE A 193 25.46 16.76 -24.15
C ILE A 193 24.41 17.76 -24.63
N TYR A 194 23.74 18.48 -23.71
CA TYR A 194 22.72 19.46 -24.10
C TYR A 194 23.29 20.66 -24.83
N ILE A 195 24.43 21.20 -24.37
CA ILE A 195 25.10 22.29 -25.08
C ILE A 195 25.54 21.81 -26.46
N LEU A 196 26.15 20.62 -26.58
CA LEU A 196 26.64 20.11 -27.86
C LEU A 196 25.50 19.91 -28.86
N LEU A 197 24.39 19.29 -28.43
CA LEU A 197 23.23 19.07 -29.30
C LEU A 197 22.52 20.37 -29.67
N LEU A 198 22.38 21.29 -28.71
CA LEU A 198 21.72 22.58 -28.96
C LEU A 198 22.58 23.44 -29.90
N VAL A 199 23.89 23.53 -29.68
CA VAL A 199 24.82 24.23 -30.58
C VAL A 199 24.84 23.59 -31.97
N ALA A 200 24.88 22.26 -32.07
CA ALA A 200 24.81 21.58 -33.36
C ALA A 200 23.51 21.91 -34.11
N SER A 201 22.36 21.88 -33.42
CA SER A 201 21.06 22.24 -34.00
C SER A 201 20.99 23.72 -34.40
N ALA A 202 21.54 24.62 -33.59
CA ALA A 202 21.58 26.05 -33.84
C ALA A 202 22.48 26.39 -35.04
N LEU A 203 23.63 25.74 -35.18
CA LEU A 203 24.53 25.94 -36.33
C LEU A 203 23.87 25.54 -37.66
N VAL A 204 23.10 24.45 -37.66
CA VAL A 204 22.30 24.04 -38.82
C VAL A 204 21.23 25.09 -39.15
N ALA A 205 20.56 25.64 -38.13
CA ALA A 205 19.54 26.66 -38.32
C ALA A 205 20.12 28.00 -38.81
N VAL A 206 21.28 28.41 -38.28
CA VAL A 206 22.01 29.63 -38.70
C VAL A 206 22.46 29.55 -40.15
N LYS A 207 22.98 28.41 -40.61
CA LYS A 207 23.32 28.19 -42.03
C LYS A 207 22.14 28.42 -42.98
N ARG A 208 20.91 28.27 -42.49
CA ARG A 208 19.68 28.43 -43.27
C ARG A 208 19.09 29.85 -43.20
N GLY A 209 19.72 30.78 -42.47
CA GLY A 209 19.41 32.22 -42.47
C GLY A 209 18.09 32.64 -41.81
N SER A 210 17.36 31.72 -41.17
CA SER A 210 16.01 32.01 -40.64
C SER A 210 16.01 32.09 -39.11
N LYS A 211 15.81 33.30 -38.57
CA LYS A 211 15.72 33.56 -37.12
C LYS A 211 14.62 32.74 -36.42
N GLY A 212 13.50 32.52 -37.11
CA GLY A 212 12.40 31.69 -36.59
C GLY A 212 12.76 30.21 -36.46
N LEU A 213 13.63 29.70 -37.33
CA LEU A 213 14.07 28.31 -37.27
C LEU A 213 14.98 28.06 -36.05
N ILE A 214 15.79 29.04 -35.67
CA ILE A 214 16.67 28.95 -34.49
C ILE A 214 15.82 28.81 -33.21
N MET A 215 14.77 29.63 -33.07
CA MET A 215 13.86 29.53 -31.92
C MET A 215 13.09 28.20 -31.95
N ALA A 216 12.57 27.80 -33.11
CA ALA A 216 11.84 26.54 -33.26
C ALA A 216 12.70 25.31 -32.89
N THR A 217 13.98 25.29 -33.30
CA THR A 217 14.89 24.18 -32.95
C THR A 217 15.17 24.11 -31.45
N GLY A 218 15.35 25.25 -30.79
CA GLY A 218 15.56 25.30 -29.35
C GLY A 218 14.34 24.81 -28.58
N THR A 219 13.14 25.26 -28.94
CA THR A 219 11.89 24.83 -28.29
C THR A 219 11.61 23.35 -28.54
N ALA A 220 11.81 22.86 -29.76
CA ALA A 220 11.64 21.45 -30.10
C ALA A 220 12.62 20.55 -29.32
N PHE A 221 13.86 21.00 -29.16
CA PHE A 221 14.86 20.30 -28.36
C PHE A 221 14.44 20.19 -26.88
N VAL A 222 14.03 21.29 -26.25
CA VAL A 222 13.57 21.28 -24.85
C VAL A 222 12.34 20.39 -24.68
N CYS A 223 11.37 20.45 -25.60
CA CYS A 223 10.19 19.58 -25.56
C CYS A 223 10.56 18.10 -25.66
N ALA A 224 11.49 17.74 -26.56
CA ALA A 224 11.94 16.36 -26.72
C ALA A 224 12.62 15.82 -25.45
N VAL A 225 13.48 16.62 -24.81
CA VAL A 225 14.14 16.27 -23.55
C VAL A 225 13.09 16.05 -22.45
N TYR A 226 12.13 16.97 -22.31
CA TYR A 226 11.06 16.87 -21.30
C TYR A 226 10.22 15.61 -21.47
N VAL A 227 9.74 15.35 -22.70
CA VAL A 227 8.94 14.15 -23.01
C VAL A 227 9.75 12.87 -22.76
N GLY A 228 11.01 12.86 -23.14
CA GLY A 228 11.91 11.72 -22.94
C GLY A 228 12.08 11.38 -21.46
N TYR A 229 12.38 12.36 -20.62
CA TYR A 229 12.49 12.14 -19.17
C TYR A 229 11.18 11.70 -18.52
N TYR A 230 10.05 12.28 -18.95
CA TYR A 230 8.74 11.87 -18.46
C TYR A 230 8.45 10.40 -18.80
N MET A 231 8.68 10.00 -20.05
CA MET A 231 8.53 8.61 -20.49
C MET A 231 9.51 7.67 -19.78
N LEU A 232 10.75 8.10 -19.54
CA LEU A 232 11.72 7.32 -18.78
C LEU A 232 11.25 7.08 -17.35
N GLY A 233 10.70 8.09 -16.69
CA GLY A 233 10.11 7.96 -15.35
C GLY A 233 8.95 6.96 -15.33
N VAL A 234 7.99 7.09 -16.25
CA VAL A 234 6.85 6.16 -16.37
C VAL A 234 7.30 4.74 -16.71
N GLY A 235 8.28 4.61 -17.61
CA GLY A 235 8.87 3.33 -17.99
C GLY A 235 9.57 2.65 -16.81
N LEU A 236 10.34 3.41 -16.02
CA LEU A 236 11.02 2.89 -14.85
C LEU A 236 10.03 2.41 -13.79
N LEU A 237 8.95 3.16 -13.53
CA LEU A 237 7.88 2.72 -12.63
C LEU A 237 7.23 1.42 -13.09
N SER A 238 6.98 1.29 -14.39
CA SER A 238 6.39 0.07 -14.98
C SER A 238 7.33 -1.14 -14.80
N VAL A 239 8.63 -0.96 -15.03
CA VAL A 239 9.63 -2.02 -14.85
C VAL A 239 9.78 -2.40 -13.37
N LEU A 240 9.79 -1.43 -12.46
CA LEU A 240 9.90 -1.66 -11.02
C LEU A 240 8.72 -2.45 -10.45
N THR A 241 7.52 -2.30 -11.02
CA THR A 241 6.36 -3.12 -10.60
C THR A 241 6.45 -4.58 -11.03
N TYR A 242 7.20 -4.89 -12.08
CA TYR A 242 7.29 -6.23 -12.65
C TYR A 242 8.56 -6.98 -12.24
N VAL A 243 9.67 -6.26 -12.02
CA VAL A 243 10.99 -6.85 -11.78
C VAL A 243 11.40 -6.69 -10.31
N PRO A 244 11.81 -7.77 -9.62
CA PRO A 244 12.26 -7.68 -8.23
C PRO A 244 13.54 -6.85 -8.09
N THR A 245 13.61 -6.04 -7.04
CA THR A 245 14.65 -5.02 -6.80
C THR A 245 16.08 -5.57 -6.78
N TRP A 246 16.28 -6.83 -6.34
CA TRP A 246 17.61 -7.45 -6.29
C TRP A 246 18.23 -7.65 -7.68
N ILE A 247 17.42 -7.96 -8.69
CA ILE A 247 17.90 -8.11 -10.07
C ILE A 247 18.31 -6.74 -10.63
N LEU A 248 17.52 -5.70 -10.35
CA LEU A 248 17.80 -4.34 -10.79
C LEU A 248 19.11 -3.82 -10.18
N SER A 249 19.34 -4.06 -8.88
CA SER A 249 20.59 -3.70 -8.20
C SER A 249 21.79 -4.45 -8.78
N ALA A 250 21.65 -5.74 -9.09
CA ALA A 250 22.73 -6.52 -9.71
C ALA A 250 23.12 -5.96 -11.10
N ILE A 251 22.12 -5.59 -11.92
CA ILE A 251 22.34 -4.98 -13.23
C ILE A 251 23.03 -3.61 -13.08
N ALA A 252 22.55 -2.76 -12.16
CA ALA A 252 23.11 -1.43 -11.94
C ALA A 252 24.57 -1.49 -11.48
N ILE A 253 24.89 -2.38 -10.54
CA ILE A 253 26.25 -2.61 -10.05
C ILE A 253 27.14 -3.14 -11.18
N GLY A 254 26.65 -4.13 -11.94
CA GLY A 254 27.39 -4.70 -13.07
C GLY A 254 27.71 -3.65 -14.14
N PHE A 255 26.73 -2.82 -14.50
CA PHE A 255 26.92 -1.73 -15.46
C PHE A 255 27.88 -0.65 -14.92
N GLY A 256 27.78 -0.29 -13.63
CA GLY A 256 28.70 0.64 -12.98
C GLY A 256 30.15 0.14 -12.99
N LEU A 257 30.37 -1.12 -12.62
CA LEU A 257 31.69 -1.77 -12.69
C LEU A 257 32.24 -1.77 -14.12
N TRP A 258 31.40 -2.11 -15.11
CA TRP A 258 31.81 -2.08 -16.52
C TRP A 258 32.26 -0.69 -16.98
N VAL A 259 31.53 0.37 -16.58
CA VAL A 259 31.88 1.76 -16.90
C VAL A 259 33.20 2.18 -16.26
N ILE A 260 33.45 1.78 -15.00
CA ILE A 260 34.69 2.07 -14.28
C ILE A 260 35.87 1.35 -14.94
N ILE A 261 35.75 0.04 -15.19
CA ILE A 261 36.80 -0.77 -15.82
C ILE A 261 37.12 -0.20 -17.21
N THR A 262 36.12 0.02 -18.05
CA THR A 262 36.35 0.58 -19.40
C THR A 262 36.91 2.01 -19.37
N GLY A 263 36.58 2.81 -18.35
CA GLY A 263 37.17 4.12 -18.10
C GLY A 263 38.66 4.05 -17.74
N ILE A 264 39.04 3.15 -16.83
CA ILE A 264 40.44 2.97 -16.38
C ILE A 264 41.30 2.44 -17.53
N PHE A 265 40.80 1.47 -18.30
CA PHE A 265 41.56 0.87 -19.39
C PHE A 265 41.66 1.72 -20.67
N ARG A 266 41.12 2.97 -20.67
CA ARG A 266 41.07 3.89 -21.84
C ARG A 266 40.62 3.20 -23.15
N LYS A 267 39.86 2.11 -23.06
CA LYS A 267 39.42 1.35 -24.23
C LYS A 267 38.23 2.11 -24.83
N SER A 268 38.34 2.48 -26.11
CA SER A 268 37.28 3.23 -26.80
C SER A 268 35.96 2.45 -26.71
N ARG A 269 34.93 3.06 -26.11
CA ARG A 269 33.61 2.44 -25.84
C ARG A 269 32.72 2.34 -27.09
N VAL A 270 33.32 2.39 -28.28
CA VAL A 270 32.62 2.30 -29.55
C VAL A 270 32.73 0.87 -30.06
N VAL A 271 31.67 0.09 -29.89
CA VAL A 271 31.58 -1.33 -30.28
C VAL A 271 31.52 -1.53 -31.80
N ALA A 272 31.53 -0.46 -32.60
CA ALA A 272 31.40 -0.52 -34.06
C ALA A 272 32.50 0.30 -34.78
N LYS A 273 33.78 -0.06 -34.60
CA LYS A 273 34.89 0.54 -35.39
C LYS A 273 35.45 -0.39 -36.48
N GLY A 274 34.77 -1.49 -36.78
CA GLY A 274 35.18 -2.44 -37.82
C GLY A 274 34.06 -2.69 -38.80
N SER A 275 33.95 -1.83 -39.83
CA SER A 275 33.31 -2.07 -41.14
C SER A 275 32.56 -0.81 -41.64
N ILE A 276 33.28 0.30 -41.77
CA ILE A 276 32.93 1.35 -42.73
C ILE A 276 34.25 1.79 -43.37
N ILE A 277 34.72 0.96 -44.30
CA ILE A 277 35.58 1.36 -45.43
C ILE A 277 34.82 0.89 -46.66
#